data_AF-A0A450SPZ1-F1
#
_entry.id   AF-A0A450SPZ1-F1
#
_cell.length_a   1.000
_cell.length_b   1.000
_cell.length_c   1.000
_cell.angle_alpha   90.00
_cell.angle_beta   90.00
_cell.angle_gamma   90.00
#
_symmetry.space_group_name_H-M   'P 1'
#
loop_
_entity.id
_entity.type
_entity.pdbx_description
1 polymer ?
#
loop_
_entity_poly.entity_id
_entity_poly.type
_entity_poly.pdbx_seq_one_letter_code
_entity_poly.pdbx_strand_id
1 'polypeptide(L)' 'MDIRWRQRFDNYRQALARLRDAVALRQQRPLSDLEQQGLIKAFEFTHELAWNVMKDYFEYQGNTRITGSRDAIR' A
#
# COMPACT_ATOMS: atom_id res chain seq x y z
N MET A 1 -9.76 -15.32 -16.61
CA MET A 1 -9.10 -14.03 -16.90
C MET A 1 -8.76 -13.42 -15.55
N ASP A 2 -7.48 -13.28 -15.24
CA ASP A 2 -7.05 -12.69 -13.98
C ASP A 2 -7.02 -11.16 -14.11
N ILE A 3 -7.69 -10.45 -13.20
CA ILE A 3 -7.84 -9.00 -13.31
C ILE A 3 -6.74 -8.35 -12.47
N ARG A 4 -5.80 -7.68 -13.15
CA ARG A 4 -4.57 -7.13 -12.57
C ARG A 4 -4.79 -6.27 -11.32
N TRP A 5 -5.81 -5.40 -11.30
CA TRP A 5 -6.09 -4.59 -10.11
C TRP A 5 -6.51 -5.44 -8.90
N ARG A 6 -7.15 -6.60 -9.10
CA ARG A 6 -7.52 -7.53 -8.03
C ARG A 6 -6.30 -8.19 -7.42
N GLN A 7 -5.37 -8.66 -8.25
CA GLN A 7 -4.08 -9.20 -7.78
C GLN A 7 -3.29 -8.17 -6.97
N ARG A 8 -3.22 -6.92 -7.45
CA ARG A 8 -2.57 -5.83 -6.71
C ARG A 8 -3.29 -5.50 -5.41
N PHE A 9 -4.62 -5.59 -5.38
CA PHE A 9 -5.40 -5.35 -4.18
C PHE A 9 -5.11 -6.40 -3.12
N ASP A 10 -4.97 -7.68 -3.49
CA ASP A 10 -4.58 -8.74 -2.56
C ASP A 10 -3.16 -8.52 -2.00
N ASN A 11 -2.22 -8.10 -2.85
CA ASN A 11 -0.86 -7.73 -2.40
C ASN A 11 -0.89 -6.54 -1.42
N TYR A 12 -1.68 -5.51 -1.72
CA TYR A 12 -1.88 -4.36 -0.84
C TYR A 12 -2.45 -4.80 0.52
N ARG A 13 -3.46 -5.67 0.55
CA ARG A 13 -4.06 -6.16 1.79
C ARG A 13 -3.05 -6.89 2.66
N GLN A 14 -2.18 -7.71 2.07
CA GLN A 14 -1.11 -8.40 2.81
C GLN A 14 -0.08 -7.42 3.38
N ALA A 15 0.34 -6.41 2.59
CA ALA A 15 1.27 -5.39 3.06
C ALA A 15 0.65 -4.53 4.19
N LEU A 16 -0.62 -4.15 4.05
CA LEU A 16 -1.35 -3.41 5.07
C LEU A 16 -1.47 -4.19 6.39
N ALA A 17 -1.69 -5.50 6.33
CA ALA A 17 -1.70 -6.34 7.53
C ALA A 17 -0.35 -6.29 8.26
N ARG A 18 0.76 -6.46 7.54
CA ARG A 18 2.11 -6.37 8.11
C ARG A 18 2.41 -4.99 8.70
N LEU A 19 1.97 -3.91 8.03
CA LEU A 19 2.10 -2.56 8.55
C LEU A 19 1.33 -2.38 9.87
N ARG A 20 0.10 -2.92 9.95
CA ARG A 20 -0.70 -2.89 11.19
C ARG A 20 -0.01 -3.64 12.32
N ASP A 21 0.58 -4.80 12.04
CA ASP A 21 1.32 -5.58 13.04
C ASP A 21 2.55 -4.80 13.55
N ALA A 22 3.30 -4.15 12.65
CA ALA A 22 4.45 -3.33 13.02
C ALA A 22 4.05 -2.09 13.86
N VAL A 23 2.90 -1.46 13.55
CA VAL A 23 2.33 -0.37 14.36
C VAL A 23 1.89 -0.88 15.73
N ALA A 24 1.24 -2.05 15.80
CA ALA A 24 0.83 -2.65 17.07
C ALA A 24 2.06 -2.97 17.95
N LEU A 25 3.15 -3.47 17.36
CA LEU A 25 4.40 -3.70 18.08
C LEU A 25 4.98 -2.40 18.65
N ARG A 26 4.98 -1.31 17.86
CA ARG A 26 5.44 0.02 18.31
C ARG A 26 4.63 0.58 19.49
N GLN A 27 3.35 0.23 19.59
CA GLN A 27 2.48 0.65 20.69
C GLN A 27 2.75 -0.15 21.97
N GLN A 28 3.22 -1.39 21.85
CA GLN A 28 3.55 -2.24 23.01
C GLN A 28 4.90 -1.87 23.63
N ARG A 29 5.89 -1.49 22.82
CA ARG A 29 7.23 -1.11 23.28
C ARG A 29 7.96 -0.18 22.31
N PRO A 30 9.03 0.50 22.74
CA PRO A 30 9.99 1.09 21.83
C PRO A 30 10.51 0.05 20.83
N LEU A 31 10.65 0.48 19.58
CA LEU A 31 11.30 -0.32 18.54
C LEU A 31 12.80 -0.10 18.60
N SER A 32 13.56 -1.14 18.26
CA SER A 32 14.97 -0.99 17.89
C SER A 32 15.10 -0.17 16.60
N ASP A 33 16.30 0.35 16.33
CA ASP A 33 16.56 1.12 15.10
C ASP A 33 16.22 0.34 13.83
N LEU A 34 16.53 -0.96 13.80
CA LEU A 34 16.20 -1.85 12.68
C LEU A 34 14.68 -2.01 12.50
N GLU A 35 13.95 -2.20 13.60
CA GLU A 35 12.49 -2.32 13.55
C GLU A 35 11.83 -1.01 13.14
N GLN A 36 12.38 0.14 13.55
CA GLN A 36 11.91 1.45 13.12
C GLN A 36 12.13 1.66 11.62
N GLN A 37 13.30 1.28 11.08
CA GLN A 37 13.55 1.27 9.64
C GLN A 37 12.59 0.34 8.90
N GLY A 38 12.35 -0.86 9.45
CA GLY A 38 11.39 -1.82 8.92
C GLY A 38 9.97 -1.25 8.87
N LEU A 39 9.53 -0.55 9.90
CA LEU A 39 8.22 0.12 9.95
C LEU A 39 8.11 1.22 8.88
N ILE A 40 9.14 2.05 8.71
CA ILE A 40 9.17 3.09 7.66
C ILE A 40 9.07 2.45 6.28
N LYS A 41 9.86 1.40 6.01
CA LYS A 41 9.84 0.69 4.72
C LYS A 41 8.50 0.00 4.46
N ALA A 42 7.89 -0.61 5.48
CA ALA A 42 6.56 -1.19 5.38
C ALA A 42 5.50 -0.14 5.02
N PHE A 43 5.60 1.07 5.59
CA PHE A 43 4.72 2.18 5.26
C PHE A 43 4.88 2.63 3.80
N GLU A 44 6.11 2.90 3.36
CA GLU A 44 6.43 3.34 2.00
C GLU A 44 5.90 2.34 0.95
N PHE A 45 6.21 1.06 1.13
CA PHE A 45 5.79 0.00 0.21
C PHE A 45 4.26 -0.20 0.21
N THR A 46 3.63 -0.15 1.38
CA THR A 46 2.15 -0.26 1.47
C THR A 46 1.47 0.89 0.74
N HIS A 47 2.00 2.11 0.85
CA HIS A 47 1.50 3.27 0.13
C HIS A 47 1.67 3.15 -1.40
N GLU A 48 2.84 2.69 -1.85
CA GLU A 48 3.09 2.43 -3.27
C GLU A 48 2.13 1.37 -3.85
N LEU A 49 1.87 0.29 -3.10
CA LEU A 49 0.89 -0.72 -3.50
C LEU A 49 -0.52 -0.14 -3.60
N ALA A 50 -0.94 0.68 -2.63
CA ALA A 50 -2.24 1.36 -2.67
C ALA A 50 -2.38 2.22 -3.93
N TRP A 51 -1.34 2.99 -4.25
CA TRP A 51 -1.30 3.78 -5.48
C TRP A 51 -1.45 2.92 -6.74
N ASN A 52 -0.68 1.84 -6.84
CA ASN A 52 -0.77 0.95 -7.99
C ASN A 52 -2.13 0.25 -8.12
N VAL A 53 -2.81 -0.05 -7.01
CA VAL A 53 -4.18 -0.57 -7.04
C VAL A 53 -5.13 0.47 -7.64
N MET A 54 -5.08 1.72 -7.15
CA MET A 54 -5.95 2.79 -7.64
C MET A 54 -5.74 3.04 -9.13
N LYS A 55 -4.47 3.14 -9.56
CA LYS A 55 -4.13 3.32 -10.98
C LYS A 55 -4.70 2.20 -11.85
N ASP A 56 -4.39 0.95 -11.54
CA ASP A 56 -4.86 -0.20 -12.33
C ASP A 56 -6.39 -0.35 -12.29
N TYR A 57 -7.05 0.08 -11.20
CA TYR A 57 -8.51 0.12 -11.08
C TYR A 57 -9.13 1.18 -11.99
N PHE A 58 -8.59 2.40 -12.00
CA PHE A 58 -9.07 3.47 -12.88
C PHE A 58 -8.83 3.18 -14.36
N GLU A 59 -7.68 2.59 -14.70
CA GLU A 59 -7.41 2.06 -16.05
C GLU A 59 -8.46 1.03 -16.46
N TYR A 60 -8.81 0.10 -15.55
CA TYR A 60 -9.86 -0.90 -15.79
C TYR A 60 -11.26 -0.27 -15.98
N GLN A 61 -11.56 0.85 -15.33
CA GLN A 61 -12.80 1.61 -15.52
C GLN A 61 -12.81 2.48 -16.78
N GLY A 62 -11.75 2.47 -17.60
CA GLY A 62 -11.63 3.28 -18.80
C GLY A 62 -11.21 4.74 -18.53
N ASN A 63 -10.78 5.06 -17.31
CA ASN A 63 -10.29 6.39 -16.95
C ASN A 63 -8.75 6.41 -16.89
N THR A 64 -8.12 6.83 -17.99
CA THR A 64 -6.66 6.86 -18.15
C THR A 64 -6.01 8.19 -17.78
N ARG A 65 -6.77 9.18 -17.28
CA ARG A 65 -6.27 10.54 -17.01
C ARG A 65 -5.61 10.72 -15.64
N ILE A 66 -5.47 9.66 -14.85
CA ILE A 66 -4.88 9.72 -13.51
C ILE A 66 -3.39 9.42 -13.61
N THR A 67 -2.58 10.47 -13.49
CA THR A 67 -1.13 10.42 -13.71
C THR A 67 -0.32 10.27 -12.43
N GLY A 68 -0.88 10.55 -11.26
CA GLY A 68 -0.19 10.41 -9.96
C GLY A 68 -1.11 10.10 -8.78
N SER A 69 -0.52 9.63 -7.67
CA SER A 69 -1.27 9.27 -6.45
C SER A 69 -2.08 10.42 -5.85
N ARG A 70 -1.64 11.65 -6.11
CA ARG A 70 -2.34 12.88 -5.74
C ARG A 70 -3.59 13.15 -6.57
N ASP A 71 -3.60 12.74 -7.84
CA ASP A 71 -4.74 12.94 -8.74
C ASP A 71 -5.88 11.96 -8.42
N ALA A 72 -5.55 10.81 -7.83
CA ALA A 72 -6.49 9.73 -7.52
C ALA A 72 -7.32 9.93 -6.24
N ILE A 73 -6.89 10.80 -5.32
CA ILE A 73 -7.47 10.95 -3.96
C ILE A 73 -8.37 12.21 -3.85
N ARG A 74 -8.61 12.93 -4.96
CA ARG A 74 -9.31 14.22 -4.96
C ARG A 74 -10.81 14.11 -4.68
#